data_AF-A0A4R6URH2-F1
#
_entry.id   AF-A0A4R6URH2-F1
#
_cell.length_a   1.000
_cell.length_b   1.000
_cell.length_c   1.000
_cell.angle_alpha   90.00
_cell.angle_beta   90.00
_cell.angle_gamma   90.00
#
_symmetry.space_group_name_H-M   'P 1'
#
loop_
_entity.id
_entity.type
_entity.pdbx_description
1 polymer ?
#
loop_
_entity_poly.entity_id
_entity_poly.type
_entity_poly.pdbx_seq_one_letter_code
_entity_poly.pdbx_strand_id
1 'polypeptide(L)'
;MPATDDAQHIKRVAIELIEAYVNTDRERVRELSGGLGGAVGEEVISELKVFAAFLTRRVQETGVAWKPSDSREAVARAVANLVEPEVEFAVISAWEAYSVGEHEAAETVAQGDPLVFVHMLAAFSAAIGKAVYDPLELLATLRIAAGLAE
;
A
#
# COMPACT_ATOMS: atom_id res chain seq x y z
N MET A 1 -8.12 6.18 -27.26
CA MET A 1 -7.59 5.23 -26.27
C MET A 1 -7.35 5.89 -24.90
N PRO A 2 -8.27 6.71 -24.35
CA PRO A 2 -8.02 7.38 -23.06
C PRO A 2 -8.14 6.43 -21.85
N ALA A 3 -9.14 5.54 -21.82
CA ALA A 3 -9.39 4.67 -20.67
C ALA A 3 -8.25 3.68 -20.35
N THR A 4 -7.47 3.28 -21.35
CA THR A 4 -6.29 2.42 -21.14
C THR A 4 -5.12 3.21 -20.56
N ASP A 5 -4.94 4.45 -21.01
CA ASP A 5 -3.90 5.35 -20.50
C ASP A 5 -4.21 5.75 -19.05
N ASP A 6 -5.48 5.98 -18.72
CA ASP A 6 -5.95 6.27 -17.36
C ASP A 6 -5.67 5.07 -16.42
N ALA A 7 -6.00 3.84 -16.83
CA ALA A 7 -5.73 2.65 -16.04
C ALA A 7 -4.23 2.40 -15.83
N GLN A 8 -3.40 2.66 -16.84
CA GLN A 8 -1.94 2.59 -16.68
C GLN A 8 -1.41 3.67 -15.73
N HIS A 9 -2.00 4.86 -15.76
CA HIS A 9 -1.64 5.94 -14.86
C HIS A 9 -1.92 5.57 -13.39
N ILE A 10 -3.10 5.02 -13.07
CA ILE A 10 -3.44 4.57 -11.71
C ILE A 10 -2.43 3.53 -11.20
N LYS A 11 -2.07 2.55 -12.02
CA LYS A 11 -1.07 1.54 -11.68
C LYS A 11 0.31 2.14 -11.39
N ARG A 12 0.74 3.13 -12.19
CA ARG A 12 2.01 3.84 -11.95
C ARG A 12 1.97 4.59 -10.63
N VAL A 13 0.90 5.32 -10.35
CA VAL A 13 0.71 6.05 -9.08
C VAL A 13 0.77 5.09 -7.88
N ALA A 14 0.10 3.95 -7.94
CA ALA A 14 0.15 2.94 -6.88
C ALA A 14 1.58 2.41 -6.66
N ILE A 15 2.33 2.11 -7.72
CA ILE A 15 3.73 1.66 -7.64
C ILE A 15 4.65 2.76 -7.10
N GLU A 16 4.48 4.00 -7.56
CA GLU A 16 5.26 5.15 -7.10
C GLU A 16 5.02 5.44 -5.62
N LEU A 17 3.80 5.21 -5.13
CA LEU A 17 3.51 5.34 -3.70
C LEU A 17 4.19 4.24 -2.89
N ILE A 18 4.17 3.00 -3.36
CA ILE A 18 4.94 1.90 -2.74
C ILE A 18 6.44 2.23 -2.74
N GLU A 19 6.97 2.74 -3.85
CA GLU A 19 8.36 3.18 -3.98
C GLU A 19 8.72 4.25 -2.94
N ALA A 20 7.86 5.25 -2.74
CA ALA A 20 8.05 6.29 -1.74
C ALA A 20 8.14 5.71 -0.32
N TYR A 21 7.29 4.75 0.03
CA TYR A 21 7.37 4.03 1.31
C TYR A 21 8.63 3.16 1.43
N VAL A 22 9.00 2.45 0.37
CA VAL A 22 10.22 1.61 0.34
C VAL A 22 11.47 2.44 0.63
N ASN A 23 11.54 3.63 0.02
CA ASN A 23 12.63 4.59 0.14
C ASN A 23 12.53 5.50 1.36
N THR A 24 11.43 5.42 2.14
CA THR A 24 11.20 6.28 3.31
C THR A 24 11.21 7.77 2.94
N ASP A 25 10.64 8.10 1.78
CA ASP A 25 10.58 9.46 1.24
C ASP A 25 9.27 10.15 1.62
N ARG A 26 9.31 10.91 2.72
CA ARG A 26 8.14 11.63 3.26
C ARG A 26 7.57 12.65 2.27
N GLU A 27 8.44 13.38 1.57
CA GLU A 27 7.99 14.42 0.65
C GLU A 27 7.30 13.80 -0.55
N ARG A 28 7.85 12.70 -1.08
CA ARG A 28 7.21 11.98 -2.19
C ARG A 28 5.89 11.32 -1.77
N VAL A 29 5.80 10.76 -0.57
CA VAL A 29 4.53 10.24 -0.02
C VAL A 29 3.48 11.35 0.02
N ARG A 30 3.84 12.54 0.52
CA ARG A 30 2.93 13.69 0.63
C ARG A 30 2.50 14.21 -0.75
N GLU A 31 3.43 14.32 -1.69
CA GLU A 31 3.15 14.80 -3.05
C GLU A 31 2.16 13.86 -3.76
N LEU A 32 2.43 12.55 -3.71
CA LEU A 32 1.60 11.54 -4.35
C LEU A 32 0.22 11.43 -3.71
N SER A 33 0.13 11.47 -2.37
CA SER A 33 -1.15 11.32 -1.68
C SER A 33 -2.04 12.56 -1.75
N GLY A 34 -1.45 13.76 -1.95
CA GLY A 34 -2.20 15.02 -2.01
C GLY A 34 -3.28 15.09 -3.10
N GLY A 35 -3.19 14.25 -4.14
CA GLY A 35 -4.17 14.16 -5.23
C GLY A 35 -5.17 13.01 -5.13
N LEU A 36 -5.05 12.13 -4.12
CA LEU A 36 -5.77 10.84 -4.08
C LEU A 36 -7.12 10.89 -3.36
N GLY A 37 -7.82 12.02 -3.45
CA GLY A 37 -9.18 12.13 -2.96
C GLY A 37 -10.23 11.55 -3.91
N GLY A 38 -11.37 11.11 -3.38
CA GLY A 38 -12.52 10.69 -4.17
C GLY A 38 -12.27 9.45 -5.04
N ALA A 39 -12.80 9.45 -6.27
CA ALA A 39 -12.78 8.28 -7.16
C ALA A 39 -11.36 7.80 -7.53
N VAL A 40 -10.42 8.73 -7.72
CA VAL A 40 -9.02 8.38 -8.01
C VAL A 40 -8.39 7.62 -6.84
N GLY A 41 -8.70 8.02 -5.61
CA GLY A 41 -8.28 7.29 -4.41
C GLY A 41 -8.78 5.85 -4.39
N GLU A 42 -10.06 5.64 -4.70
CA GLU A 42 -10.67 4.29 -4.77
C GLU A 42 -10.03 3.40 -5.85
N GLU A 43 -9.72 3.97 -7.01
CA GLU A 43 -9.03 3.24 -8.09
C GLU A 43 -7.61 2.85 -7.67
N VAL A 44 -6.87 3.75 -7.00
CA VAL A 44 -5.54 3.45 -6.44
C VAL A 44 -5.63 2.39 -5.33
N ILE A 45 -6.62 2.47 -4.44
CA ILE A 45 -6.89 1.45 -3.42
C ILE A 45 -7.08 0.08 -4.06
N SER A 46 -7.83 0.00 -5.16
CA SER A 46 -8.06 -1.25 -5.89
C SER A 46 -6.74 -1.87 -6.39
N GLU A 47 -5.87 -1.08 -7.04
CA GLU A 47 -4.57 -1.57 -7.50
C GLU A 47 -3.65 -1.96 -6.32
N LEU A 48 -3.66 -1.18 -5.24
CA LEU A 48 -2.89 -1.51 -4.03
C LEU A 48 -3.36 -2.81 -3.37
N LYS A 49 -4.67 -3.12 -3.37
CA LYS A 49 -5.21 -4.41 -2.90
C LYS A 49 -4.67 -5.57 -3.74
N VAL A 50 -4.57 -5.40 -5.07
CA VAL A 50 -4.00 -6.41 -5.97
C VAL A 50 -2.52 -6.65 -5.64
N PHE A 51 -1.73 -5.58 -5.47
CA PHE A 51 -0.31 -5.72 -5.09
C PHE A 51 -0.12 -6.33 -3.70
N ALA A 52 -0.92 -5.91 -2.72
CA ALA A 52 -0.90 -6.48 -1.37
C ALA A 52 -1.20 -7.99 -1.39
N ALA A 53 -2.21 -8.43 -2.15
CA ALA A 53 -2.54 -9.84 -2.29
C ALA A 53 -1.42 -10.64 -3.01
N PHE A 54 -0.86 -10.07 -4.08
CA PHE A 54 0.27 -10.65 -4.80
C PHE A 54 1.49 -10.86 -3.89
N LEU A 55 1.89 -9.83 -3.14
CA LEU A 55 3.06 -9.91 -2.25
C LEU A 55 2.81 -10.80 -1.04
N THR A 56 1.58 -10.83 -0.52
CA THR A 56 1.19 -11.77 0.55
C THR A 56 1.41 -13.22 0.12
N ARG A 57 0.97 -13.56 -1.10
CA ARG A 57 1.21 -14.89 -1.66
C ARG A 57 2.70 -15.17 -1.83
N ARG A 58 3.49 -14.19 -2.29
CA ARG A 58 4.96 -14.34 -2.43
C ARG A 58 5.65 -14.60 -1.09
N VAL A 59 5.29 -13.88 -0.02
CA VAL A 59 5.81 -14.16 1.32
C VAL A 59 5.47 -15.58 1.76
N GLN A 60 4.23 -16.03 1.55
CA GLN A 60 3.82 -17.39 1.93
C GLN A 60 4.63 -18.47 1.18
N GLU A 61 5.00 -18.23 -0.08
CA GLU A 61 5.82 -19.14 -0.88
C GLU A 61 7.27 -19.28 -0.36
N THR A 62 7.76 -18.33 0.45
CA THR A 62 9.09 -18.44 1.08
C THR A 62 9.12 -19.39 2.28
N GLY A 63 7.97 -19.83 2.78
CA GLY A 63 7.84 -20.66 3.98
C GLY A 63 7.96 -19.89 5.30
N VAL A 64 8.14 -18.57 5.26
CA VAL A 64 8.14 -17.72 6.46
C VAL A 64 6.69 -17.48 6.89
N ALA A 65 6.36 -17.88 8.13
CA ALA A 65 5.04 -17.64 8.71
C ALA A 65 4.90 -16.18 9.11
N TRP A 66 4.07 -15.43 8.38
CA TRP A 66 3.74 -14.04 8.67
C TRP A 66 2.47 -13.96 9.52
N LYS A 67 2.61 -13.68 10.82
CA LYS A 67 1.46 -13.55 11.73
C LYS A 67 0.80 -12.17 11.59
N PRO A 68 -0.48 -12.02 11.99
CA PRO A 68 -1.12 -10.70 12.05
C PRO A 68 -0.32 -9.67 12.88
N SER A 69 0.35 -10.11 13.95
CA SER A 69 1.23 -9.25 14.76
C SER A 69 2.44 -8.72 13.98
N ASP A 70 3.06 -9.56 13.16
CA ASP A 70 4.24 -9.20 12.37
C ASP A 70 3.84 -8.18 11.30
N SER A 71 2.66 -8.40 10.71
CA SER A 71 2.02 -7.48 9.78
C SER A 71 1.73 -6.12 10.39
N ARG A 72 1.14 -6.09 11.60
CA ARG A 72 0.86 -4.84 12.33
C ARG A 72 2.15 -4.06 12.62
N GLU A 73 3.16 -4.74 13.14
CA GLU A 73 4.45 -4.10 13.44
C GLU A 73 5.11 -3.57 12.17
N ALA A 74 5.06 -4.32 11.08
CA ALA A 74 5.62 -3.93 9.79
C ALA A 74 4.94 -2.67 9.22
N VAL A 75 3.61 -2.60 9.26
CA VAL A 75 2.85 -1.41 8.84
C VAL A 75 3.18 -0.22 9.74
N ALA A 76 3.14 -0.39 11.06
CA ALA A 76 3.45 0.68 12.01
C ALA A 76 4.86 1.26 11.78
N ARG A 77 5.86 0.40 11.57
CA ARG A 77 7.23 0.83 11.23
C ARG A 77 7.31 1.54 9.88
N ALA A 78 6.52 1.11 8.90
CA ALA A 78 6.53 1.68 7.56
C ALA A 78 5.87 3.06 7.51
N VAL A 79 4.83 3.33 8.31
CA VAL A 79 4.19 4.66 8.35
C VAL A 79 4.88 5.65 9.28
N ALA A 80 5.64 5.16 10.26
CA ALA A 80 6.28 6.00 11.26
C ALA A 80 7.13 7.12 10.63
N ASN A 81 6.79 8.37 10.98
CA ASN A 81 7.44 9.59 10.48
C ASN A 81 7.28 9.88 8.97
N LEU A 82 6.50 9.09 8.21
CA LEU A 82 6.21 9.34 6.80
C LEU A 82 4.86 10.02 6.55
N VAL A 83 3.95 9.95 7.52
CA VAL A 83 2.64 10.58 7.48
C VAL A 83 2.43 11.45 8.73
N GLU A 84 1.39 12.27 8.72
CA GLU A 84 1.03 13.04 9.92
C GLU A 84 0.57 12.09 11.04
N PRO A 85 0.81 12.42 12.33
CA PRO A 85 0.52 11.51 13.44
C PRO A 85 -0.92 11.01 13.50
N GLU A 86 -1.89 11.84 13.13
CA GLU A 86 -3.31 11.48 13.07
C GLU A 86 -3.58 10.41 12.01
N VAL A 87 -2.90 10.52 10.85
CA VAL A 87 -2.97 9.53 9.77
C VAL A 87 -2.24 8.26 10.17
N GLU A 88 -1.10 8.36 10.85
CA GLU A 88 -0.35 7.21 11.37
C GLU A 88 -1.24 6.36 12.29
N PHE A 89 -1.91 7.00 13.24
CA PHE A 89 -2.82 6.34 14.17
C PHE A 89 -4.02 5.70 13.45
N ALA A 90 -4.63 6.41 12.51
CA ALA A 90 -5.76 5.91 11.73
C ALA A 90 -5.37 4.70 10.88
N VAL A 91 -4.22 4.74 10.21
CA VAL A 91 -3.70 3.64 9.40
C VAL A 91 -3.43 2.39 10.24
N ILE A 92 -2.74 2.53 11.38
CA ILE A 92 -2.43 1.39 12.25
C ILE A 92 -3.71 0.75 12.78
N SER A 93 -4.65 1.58 13.26
CA SER A 93 -5.93 1.12 13.80
C SER A 93 -6.81 0.46 12.73
N ALA A 94 -6.85 1.03 11.52
CA ALA A 94 -7.58 0.45 10.39
C ALA A 94 -6.96 -0.88 9.96
N TRP A 95 -5.63 -0.97 9.92
CA TRP A 95 -4.92 -2.20 9.57
C TRP A 95 -5.17 -3.33 10.57
N GLU A 96 -5.19 -3.01 11.87
CA GLU A 96 -5.50 -3.98 12.92
C GLU A 96 -6.83 -4.70 12.64
N ALA A 97 -7.89 -3.94 12.37
CA ALA A 97 -9.19 -4.48 12.01
C ALA A 97 -9.17 -5.19 10.64
N TYR A 98 -8.59 -4.56 9.62
CA TYR A 98 -8.55 -5.07 8.26
C TYR A 98 -7.84 -6.42 8.16
N SER A 99 -6.71 -6.58 8.87
CA SER A 99 -5.87 -7.78 8.84
C SER A 99 -6.53 -9.03 9.42
N VAL A 100 -7.56 -8.87 10.25
CA VAL A 100 -8.35 -9.97 10.82
C VAL A 100 -9.72 -10.14 10.16
N GLY A 101 -9.99 -9.40 9.07
CA GLY A 101 -11.23 -9.49 8.30
C GLY A 101 -12.37 -8.60 8.80
N GLU A 102 -12.13 -7.74 9.79
CA GLU A 102 -13.12 -6.77 10.30
C GLU A 102 -13.16 -5.51 9.42
N HIS A 103 -13.54 -5.67 8.15
CA HIS A 103 -13.50 -4.58 7.16
C HIS A 103 -14.42 -3.41 7.51
N GLU A 104 -15.63 -3.66 8.05
CA GLU A 104 -16.55 -2.59 8.50
C GLU A 104 -15.96 -1.77 9.66
N ALA A 105 -15.22 -2.40 10.56
CA ALA A 105 -14.55 -1.71 11.65
C ALA A 105 -13.38 -0.87 11.12
N ALA A 106 -12.61 -1.39 10.15
CA ALA A 106 -11.57 -0.63 9.47
C ALA A 106 -12.13 0.61 8.75
N GLU A 107 -13.26 0.47 8.06
CA GLU A 107 -13.95 1.60 7.40
C GLU A 107 -14.45 2.64 8.41
N THR A 108 -14.97 2.18 9.56
CA THR A 108 -15.41 3.07 10.65
C THR A 108 -14.25 3.88 11.21
N VAL A 109 -13.09 3.25 11.42
CA VAL A 109 -11.87 3.94 11.87
C VAL A 109 -11.39 4.96 10.84
N ALA A 110 -11.45 4.61 9.55
CA ALA A 110 -11.08 5.51 8.47
C ALA A 110 -12.07 6.68 8.29
N GLN A 111 -13.26 6.63 8.88
CA GLN A 111 -14.32 7.65 8.75
C GLN A 111 -14.68 7.97 7.29
N GLY A 112 -14.51 6.99 6.39
CA GLY A 112 -14.71 7.19 4.96
C GLY A 112 -13.62 8.01 4.26
N ASP A 113 -12.48 8.27 4.90
CA ASP A 113 -11.31 8.86 4.24
C ASP A 113 -10.52 7.79 3.46
N PRO A 114 -10.55 7.81 2.11
CA PRO A 114 -9.83 6.84 1.30
C PRO A 114 -8.31 6.93 1.49
N LEU A 115 -7.77 8.09 1.91
CA LEU A 115 -6.34 8.25 2.13
C LEU A 115 -5.81 7.32 3.22
N VAL A 116 -6.62 6.99 4.22
CA VAL A 116 -6.25 5.99 5.25
C VAL A 116 -5.98 4.65 4.59
N PHE A 117 -6.87 4.18 3.71
CA PHE A 117 -6.68 2.91 3.00
C PHE A 117 -5.53 2.94 1.99
N VAL A 118 -5.33 4.08 1.31
CA VAL A 118 -4.19 4.30 0.41
C VAL A 118 -2.87 4.13 1.16
N HIS A 119 -2.69 4.87 2.27
CA HIS A 119 -1.48 4.80 3.08
C HIS A 119 -1.30 3.42 3.72
N MET A 120 -2.39 2.84 4.24
CA MET A 120 -2.38 1.51 4.86
C MET A 120 -1.90 0.43 3.90
N LEU A 121 -2.47 0.37 2.69
CA LEU A 121 -2.12 -0.67 1.72
C LEU A 121 -0.74 -0.42 1.11
N ALA A 122 -0.37 0.83 0.81
CA ALA A 122 0.96 1.13 0.29
C ALA A 122 2.08 0.82 1.29
N ALA A 123 1.88 1.20 2.57
CA ALA A 123 2.80 0.87 3.65
C ALA A 123 2.93 -0.65 3.85
N PHE A 124 1.80 -1.37 3.84
CA PHE A 124 1.81 -2.83 3.91
C PHE A 124 2.57 -3.45 2.74
N SER A 125 2.25 -3.06 1.50
CA SER A 125 2.93 -3.55 0.29
C SER A 125 4.43 -3.27 0.31
N ALA A 126 4.86 -2.09 0.76
CA ALA A 126 6.28 -1.78 0.92
C ALA A 126 6.94 -2.68 1.98
N ALA A 127 6.30 -2.83 3.15
CA ALA A 127 6.87 -3.60 4.25
C ALA A 127 6.96 -5.10 3.95
N ILE A 128 5.88 -5.69 3.43
CA ILE A 128 5.83 -7.10 3.06
C ILE A 128 6.70 -7.39 1.82
N GLY A 129 6.76 -6.44 0.87
CA GLY A 129 7.63 -6.54 -0.30
C GLY A 129 9.11 -6.57 0.06
N LYS A 130 9.54 -5.73 1.01
CA LYS A 130 10.93 -5.72 1.52
C LYS A 130 11.30 -6.98 2.31
N ALA A 131 10.32 -7.80 2.70
CA ALA A 131 10.59 -9.10 3.32
C ALA A 131 10.98 -10.19 2.31
N VAL A 132 10.69 -9.99 1.01
CA VAL A 132 10.91 -10.99 -0.05
C VAL A 132 11.85 -10.54 -1.15
N TYR A 133 11.94 -9.24 -1.38
CA TYR A 133 12.70 -8.66 -2.48
C TYR A 133 13.60 -7.53 -1.99
N ASP A 134 14.72 -7.31 -2.66
CA ASP A 134 15.41 -6.03 -2.56
C ASP A 134 14.55 -4.90 -3.21
N PRO A 135 14.79 -3.62 -2.86
CA PRO A 135 13.97 -2.51 -3.37
C PRO A 135 13.83 -2.44 -4.90
N LEU A 136 14.90 -2.70 -5.65
CA LEU A 136 14.87 -2.60 -7.11
C LEU A 136 14.11 -3.78 -7.71
N GLU A 137 14.36 -4.99 -7.20
CA GLU A 137 13.64 -6.21 -7.60
C GLU A 137 12.14 -6.11 -7.30
N LEU A 138 11.77 -5.55 -6.14
CA LEU A 138 10.37 -5.31 -5.78
C LEU A 138 9.66 -4.45 -6.83
N LEU A 139 10.23 -3.29 -7.16
CA LEU A 139 9.61 -2.34 -8.09
C LEU A 139 9.58 -2.91 -9.52
N ALA A 140 10.62 -3.61 -9.95
CA ALA A 140 10.63 -4.30 -11.24
C ALA A 140 9.51 -5.36 -11.28
N THR A 141 9.38 -6.16 -10.23
CA THR A 141 8.35 -7.21 -10.11
C THR A 141 6.94 -6.62 -10.15
N LEU A 142 6.69 -5.53 -9.43
CA LEU A 142 5.38 -4.86 -9.44
C LEU A 142 5.05 -4.29 -10.82
N ARG A 143 6.01 -3.69 -11.53
CA ARG A 143 5.83 -3.19 -12.90
C ARG A 143 5.49 -4.32 -13.87
N ILE A 144 6.18 -5.47 -13.77
CA ILE A 144 5.88 -6.66 -14.57
C ILE A 144 4.48 -7.18 -14.24
N ALA A 145 4.13 -7.33 -12.96
CA ALA A 145 2.82 -7.80 -12.52
C ALA A 145 1.67 -6.87 -12.98
N ALA A 146 1.94 -5.57 -13.04
CA ALA A 146 0.99 -4.56 -13.50
C ALA A 146 0.81 -4.53 -15.03
N GLY A 147 1.69 -5.20 -15.79
CA GLY A 147 1.75 -5.11 -17.25
C GLY A 147 2.29 -3.77 -17.75
N LEU A 148 3.17 -3.13 -16.98
CA LEU A 148 3.79 -1.84 -17.28
C LEU A 148 5.26 -1.97 -17.76
N ALA A 149 5.80 -3.19 -17.75
CA ALA A 149 7.13 -3.45 -18.29
C ALA A 149 7.05 -3.53 -19.83
N GLU A 150 7.88 -2.76 -20.52
CA GLU A 150 8.22 -2.97 -21.94
C GLU A 150 9.31 -4.04 -22.08
#